data_AF-A0AAD7ZBS2-F1
#
_entry.id   AF-A0AAD7ZBS2-F1
#
_cell.length_a   1.000
_cell.length_b   1.000
_cell.length_c   1.000
_cell.angle_alpha   90.00
_cell.angle_beta   90.00
_cell.angle_gamma   90.00
#
_symmetry.space_group_name_H-M   'P 1'
#
loop_
_entity.id
_entity.type
_entity.pdbx_description
1 polymer ?
#
loop_
_entity_poly.entity_id
_entity_poly.type
_entity_poly.pdbx_seq_one_letter_code
_entity_poly.pdbx_strand_id
1 'polypeptide(L)' 'MEEKVSANTTHVIASGPKRTLNLLKGIARGCWVLLQEWALRSLELERWRDEEDFELTDFSPAVQ' A
#
# COMPACT_ATOMS: atom_id res chain seq x y z
N MET A 1 2.05 6.54 -13.76
CA MET A 1 1.48 5.70 -12.68
C MET A 1 0.96 4.43 -13.33
N GLU A 2 1.32 3.25 -12.83
CA GLU A 2 0.83 1.98 -13.38
C GLU A 2 -0.62 1.75 -12.94
N GLU A 3 -1.51 1.33 -13.85
CA GLU A 3 -2.91 1.03 -13.49
C GLU A 3 -3.08 -0.31 -12.74
N LYS A 4 -2.15 -1.23 -12.97
CA LYS A 4 -2.17 -2.59 -12.40
C LYS A 4 -0.81 -2.93 -11.84
N VAL A 5 -0.80 -3.69 -10.75
CA VAL A 5 0.44 -4.23 -10.18
C VAL A 5 1.16 -5.06 -11.24
N SER A 6 2.43 -4.70 -11.47
CA SER A 6 3.33 -5.25 -12.47
C SER A 6 4.58 -5.84 -11.80
N ALA A 7 5.55 -6.25 -12.62
CA ALA A 7 6.83 -6.72 -12.11
C ALA A 7 7.68 -5.64 -11.41
N ASN A 8 7.44 -4.38 -11.74
CA ASN A 8 8.22 -3.24 -11.25
C ASN A 8 7.57 -2.54 -10.06
N THR A 9 6.35 -2.95 -9.68
CA THR A 9 5.64 -2.35 -8.56
C THR A 9 6.30 -2.75 -7.24
N THR A 10 6.66 -1.75 -6.42
CA THR A 10 7.21 -1.93 -5.07
C THR A 10 6.23 -1.47 -3.97
N HIS A 11 5.33 -0.54 -4.31
CA HIS A 11 4.38 0.07 -3.38
C HIS A 11 2.96 0.07 -3.96
N VAL A 12 1.98 -0.29 -3.14
CA VAL A 12 0.55 -0.24 -3.44
C VAL A 12 -0.11 0.65 -2.41
N ILE A 13 -0.67 1.77 -2.85
CA ILE A 13 -1.37 2.72 -1.97
C ILE A 13 -2.86 2.41 -1.97
N ALA A 14 -3.44 2.24 -0.78
CA ALA A 14 -4.85 1.94 -0.56
C ALA A 14 -5.53 3.02 0.30
N SER A 15 -6.80 3.32 0.00
CA SER A 15 -7.64 4.23 0.79
C SER A 15 -8.36 3.51 1.95
N GLY A 16 -7.73 2.48 2.54
CA GLY A 16 -8.31 1.59 3.54
C GLY A 16 -8.45 0.12 3.08
N PRO A 17 -9.02 -0.76 3.93
CA PRO A 17 -9.06 -2.22 3.70
C PRO A 17 -10.09 -2.60 2.62
N LYS A 18 -9.71 -2.43 1.35
CA LYS A 18 -10.50 -2.83 0.18
C LYS A 18 -9.85 -4.02 -0.51
N ARG A 19 -10.59 -5.12 -0.68
CA ARG A 19 -10.14 -6.33 -1.39
C ARG A 19 -10.13 -6.13 -2.91
N THR A 20 -9.18 -5.36 -3.42
CA THR A 20 -8.97 -5.20 -4.86
C THR A 20 -7.94 -6.20 -5.39
N LEU A 21 -7.98 -6.49 -6.70
CA LEU A 21 -6.97 -7.34 -7.35
C LEU A 21 -5.55 -6.78 -7.20
N ASN A 22 -5.39 -5.46 -7.22
CA ASN A 22 -4.07 -4.83 -7.03
C ASN A 22 -3.56 -5.03 -5.60
N LEU A 23 -4.44 -4.96 -4.59
CA LEU A 23 -4.04 -5.23 -3.20
C LEU A 23 -3.57 -6.68 -3.03
N LEU A 24 -4.34 -7.66 -3.52
CA LEU A 24 -3.95 -9.08 -3.44
C LEU A 24 -2.66 -9.37 -4.20
N LYS A 25 -2.48 -8.78 -5.40
CA LYS A 25 -1.25 -8.91 -6.18
C LYS A 25 -0.05 -8.25 -5.49
N GLY A 26 -0.25 -7.10 -4.83
CA GLY A 26 0.77 -6.43 -4.04
C GLY A 26 1.30 -7.34 -2.93
N ILE A 27 0.38 -7.89 -2.13
CA ILE A 27 0.71 -8.86 -1.06
C ILE A 27 1.47 -10.06 -1.63
N ALA A 28 0.93 -10.69 -2.68
CA ALA A 28 1.55 -11.89 -3.28
C ALA A 28 2.95 -11.65 -3.86
N ARG A 29 3.31 -10.39 -4.16
CA ARG A 29 4.63 -10.01 -4.69
C ARG A 29 5.58 -9.45 -3.62
N GLY A 30 5.12 -9.31 -2.37
CA GLY A 30 5.89 -8.66 -1.31
C GLY A 30 6.05 -7.15 -1.51
N CYS A 31 5.07 -6.49 -2.16
CA CYS A 31 5.01 -5.03 -2.20
C CYS A 31 4.58 -4.49 -0.84
N TRP A 32 5.05 -3.30 -0.49
CA TRP A 32 4.46 -2.53 0.60
C TRP A 32 3.01 -2.18 0.26
N VAL A 33 2.07 -2.52 1.14
CA VAL A 33 0.66 -2.13 1.02
C VAL A 33 0.38 -1.07 2.07
N LEU A 34 0.26 0.18 1.63
CA LEU A 34 0.29 1.34 2.51
C LEU A 34 -1.02 2.12 2.47
N LEU A 35 -1.35 2.77 3.58
CA LEU A 35 -2.41 3.77 3.62
C LEU A 35 -2.04 5.00 2.78
N GLN A 36 -3.05 5.67 2.21
CA GLN A 36 -2.88 6.93 1.48
C GLN A 36 -2.09 7.99 2.27
N GLU A 37 -2.17 7.97 3.60
CA GLU A 37 -1.45 8.89 4.46
C GLU A 37 0.08 8.85 4.24
N TRP A 38 0.67 7.69 3.90
CA TRP A 38 2.10 7.59 3.63
C TRP A 38 2.57 8.56 2.53
N ALA A 39 1.82 8.64 1.43
CA ALA A 39 2.16 9.53 0.32
C ALA A 39 1.95 11.00 0.67
N LEU A 40 0.91 11.32 1.45
CA LEU A 40 0.66 12.68 1.91
C LEU A 40 1.77 13.16 2.86
N ARG A 41 2.16 12.33 3.84
CA ARG A 41 3.25 12.65 4.77
C ARG A 41 4.60 12.71 4.09
N SER A 42 4.83 11.84 3.10
CA SER A 42 6.06 11.89 2.30
C SER A 42 6.16 13.18 1.50
N LEU A 43 5.04 13.65 0.96
CA LEU A 43 4.96 14.93 0.26
C LEU A 43 5.22 16.11 1.22
N GLU A 44 4.60 16.13 2.40
CA GLU A 44 4.78 17.18 3.42
C GLU A 44 6.24 17.35 3.87
N LEU A 45 7.02 16.26 3.90
CA LEU A 45 8.41 16.26 4.35
C LEU A 45 9.43 16.25 3.20
N GLU A 46 8.95 16.39 1.97
CA GLU A 46 9.75 16.37 0.73
C GLU A 46 10.68 15.14 0.61
N ARG A 47 10.29 14.02 1.24
CA ARG A 47 11.05 12.76 1.25
C ARG A 47 10.11 11.58 1.51
N TRP A 48 10.45 10.42 0.99
CA TRP A 48 9.74 9.18 1.34
C TRP A 48 9.87 8.89 2.83
N ARG A 49 8.74 8.57 3.46
CA ARG A 49 8.64 8.13 4.85
C ARG A 49 8.89 6.64 4.97
N ASP A 50 9.31 6.21 6.15
CA ASP A 50 9.37 4.79 6.49
C ASP A 50 7.97 4.18 6.36
N GLU A 51 7.91 3.04 5.69
CA GLU A 51 6.68 2.40 5.25
C GLU A 51 5.93 1.69 6.40
N GLU A 52 6.66 1.16 7.38
CA GLU A 52 6.15 0.33 8.49
C GLU A 52 5.04 1.03 9.30
N ASP A 53 5.20 2.33 9.56
CA ASP A 53 4.21 3.15 10.30
C ASP A 53 2.86 3.29 9.57
N PHE A 54 2.84 3.03 8.25
CA PHE A 54 1.68 3.21 7.39
C PHE A 54 1.22 1.89 6.74
N GLU A 55 1.83 0.77 7.11
CA GLU A 55 1.48 -0.54 6.59
C GLU A 55 0.04 -0.90 6.96
N LEU A 56 -0.73 -1.26 5.94
CA LEU A 56 -2.10 -1.72 6.12
C LEU A 56 -2.03 -3.16 6.68
N THR A 57 -2.13 -3.33 7.99
CA THR A 57 -2.04 -4.66 8.64
C THR A 57 -3.39 -5.38 8.74
N ASP A 58 -4.49 -4.63 8.81
CA ASP A 58 -5.85 -5.18 8.73
C ASP A 58 -6.35 -5.13 7.29
N PHE A 59 -6.36 -6.30 6.64
CA PHE A 59 -6.82 -6.45 5.26
C PHE A 59 -8.28 -6.88 5.17
N SER A 60 -8.90 -7.29 6.28
CA SER A 60 -10.28 -7.73 6.31
C SER A 60 -10.82 -7.98 7.73
N PRO A 61 -12.10 -7.64 7.98
CA PRO A 61 -12.81 -8.03 9.19
C PRO A 61 -12.91 -9.54 9.44
N ALA A 62 -12.69 -10.38 8.43
CA ALA A 62 -12.76 -11.83 8.54
C ALA A 62 -11.45 -12.49 9.01
N VAL A 63 -10.36 -11.72 9.14
CA VAL A 63 -9.02 -12.21 9.52
C VAL A 63 -8.61 -11.65 10.90
N GLN A 64 -9.57 -11.22 11.70
CA GLN A 64 -9.38 -10.83 13.11
C GLN A 64 -9.66 -11.99 14.07
#